data_AF-A0A934KSW6-F1
#
_entry.id   AF-A0A934KSW6-F1
#
_cell.length_a   1.000
_cell.length_b   1.000
_cell.length_c   1.000
_cell.angle_alpha   90.00
_cell.angle_beta   90.00
_cell.angle_gamma   90.00
#
_symmetry.space_group_name_H-M   'P 1'
#
loop_
_entity.id
_entity.type
_entity.pdbx_description
1 polymer ?
#
loop_
_entity_poly.entity_id
_entity_poly.type
_entity_poly.pdbx_seq_one_letter_code
_entity_poly.pdbx_strand_id
1 'polypeptide(L)'
;MSIKSHPRTFPPRFAWGVATAAPQIEGAAFADGKGESIWDRYCRVPGKVHNGDTLDVACDHYRRYRSDVALMARLGVKHYRLSLAWPRLLPQGRGPVNQKGVDFYHRLLDTLHAHGITPWVTLFHWDLPQALEDEGGWRRRTTADAFAGYADLAVRSFRSQVKNWITLNETNCFTRLAYGGGDKAPGANDGEAVVNQAYHHAMLAHGHGVRAVREHGGRGARVGITDNPIVSVPVTETAADIAAARDLFRFESDRVLGAICNGRYSERYLRAAGADAPRFDPRDFQLIGQPTDFLGLNIYTGQFVRAGRRGRPEILPFPAGYPRADSPWLYLLPQAMYWGARFAAELRGVRSLYITENGAGYDDAPPAGGEVLDLHRREYVRQCLGELHRAIGDGAPVDGYFLWSLMDNFEWQDGYARRFGIVYNDFATQKRTPKLSARWYAEVMKTNRLL
;
A
#
# COMPACT_ATOMS: atom_id res chain seq x y z
N MET A 1 -2.40 -37.61 23.63
CA MET A 1 -2.21 -37.44 22.17
C MET A 1 -1.23 -36.30 21.95
N SER A 2 -0.01 -36.59 21.51
CA SER A 2 0.93 -35.54 21.09
C SER A 2 0.44 -35.00 19.75
N ILE A 3 -0.16 -33.82 19.75
CA ILE A 3 -0.48 -33.09 18.51
C ILE A 3 0.87 -32.73 17.90
N LYS A 4 1.36 -33.55 16.96
CA LYS A 4 2.52 -33.20 16.13
C LYS A 4 2.10 -32.01 15.26
N SER A 5 2.30 -30.79 15.75
CA SER A 5 2.12 -29.60 14.93
C SER A 5 3.25 -29.57 13.90
N HIS A 6 2.90 -29.74 12.63
CA HIS A 6 3.87 -29.50 11.56
C HIS A 6 4.25 -28.01 11.60
N PRO A 7 5.55 -27.67 11.55
CA PRO A 7 5.97 -26.29 11.59
C PRO A 7 5.46 -25.56 10.34
N ARG A 8 4.62 -24.52 10.54
CA ARG A 8 4.11 -23.61 9.49
C ARG A 8 5.23 -22.70 8.97
N THR A 9 6.12 -23.28 8.18
CA THR A 9 7.36 -22.65 7.68
C THR A 9 7.10 -22.03 6.32
N PHE A 10 7.57 -20.80 6.11
CA PHE A 10 7.42 -20.09 4.84
C PHE A 10 8.49 -20.52 3.83
N PRO A 11 8.32 -20.21 2.53
CA PRO A 11 9.30 -20.52 1.50
C PRO A 11 10.72 -20.07 1.87
N PRO A 12 11.76 -20.79 1.42
CA PRO A 12 13.13 -20.33 1.61
C PRO A 12 13.32 -18.99 0.90
N ARG A 13 13.96 -18.02 1.59
CA ARG A 13 14.17 -16.63 1.11
C ARG A 13 12.89 -15.78 0.99
N PHE A 14 11.84 -16.12 1.74
CA PHE A 14 10.65 -15.28 1.86
C PHE A 14 11.03 -13.88 2.37
N ALA A 15 10.58 -12.83 1.67
CA ALA A 15 10.93 -11.46 1.98
C ALA A 15 10.05 -10.94 3.13
N TRP A 16 10.56 -11.04 4.35
CA TRP A 16 9.93 -10.44 5.53
C TRP A 16 10.32 -8.97 5.70
N GLY A 17 9.30 -8.12 5.83
CA GLY A 17 9.53 -6.69 5.97
C GLY A 17 8.45 -5.94 6.74
N VAL A 18 8.65 -4.63 6.77
CA VAL A 18 7.71 -3.63 7.31
C VAL A 18 7.54 -2.53 6.28
N ALA A 19 6.40 -1.83 6.34
CA ALA A 19 6.06 -0.76 5.40
C ALA A 19 5.74 0.57 6.12
N THR A 20 5.98 1.67 5.42
CA THR A 20 5.59 3.05 5.78
C THR A 20 5.43 3.91 4.52
N ALA A 21 4.77 5.06 4.64
CA ALA A 21 4.69 6.06 3.57
C ALA A 21 5.33 7.39 4.00
N ALA A 22 6.00 8.06 3.08
CA ALA A 22 6.63 9.36 3.27
C ALA A 22 5.74 10.40 3.97
N PRO A 23 4.51 10.72 3.48
CA PRO A 23 3.66 11.72 4.13
C PRO A 23 3.26 11.33 5.55
N GLN A 24 3.25 10.04 5.88
CA GLN A 24 2.78 9.56 7.18
C GLN A 24 3.87 9.57 8.26
N ILE A 25 5.16 9.48 7.88
CA ILE A 25 6.26 9.35 8.85
C ILE A 25 7.32 10.45 8.78
N GLU A 26 7.54 11.07 7.61
CA GLU A 26 8.73 11.92 7.42
C GLU A 26 8.68 13.17 8.27
N GLY A 27 7.54 13.87 8.25
CA GLY A 27 7.45 15.23 8.74
C GLY A 27 8.36 16.17 7.96
N ALA A 28 8.80 17.22 8.65
CA ALA A 28 9.63 18.26 8.05
C ALA A 28 8.99 18.78 6.75
N ALA A 29 7.68 19.02 6.82
CA ALA A 29 6.78 19.21 5.67
C ALA A 29 7.22 20.33 4.72
N PHE A 30 7.88 21.36 5.24
CA PHE A 30 8.38 22.52 4.49
C PHE A 30 9.88 22.77 4.69
N ALA A 31 10.61 21.77 5.19
CA ALA A 31 12.05 21.86 5.36
C ALA A 31 12.79 21.55 4.05
N ASP A 32 13.99 22.13 3.91
CA ASP A 32 14.94 21.81 2.85
C ASP A 32 14.34 21.79 1.44
N GLY A 33 13.44 22.75 1.17
CA GLY A 33 12.86 22.98 -0.15
C GLY A 33 11.76 22.00 -0.57
N LYS A 34 11.24 21.14 0.33
CA LYS A 34 10.05 20.34 0.03
C LYS A 34 8.86 21.26 -0.30
N GLY A 35 8.17 20.97 -1.40
CA GLY A 35 6.91 21.61 -1.78
C GLY A 35 5.70 21.11 -0.97
N GLU A 36 4.60 21.83 -1.07
CA GLU A 36 3.31 21.43 -0.51
C GLU A 36 2.75 20.22 -1.27
N SER A 37 2.26 19.21 -0.55
CA SER A 37 1.45 18.12 -1.11
C SER A 37 -0.04 18.40 -0.93
N ILE A 38 -0.90 17.67 -1.64
CA ILE A 38 -2.35 17.73 -1.41
C ILE A 38 -2.74 17.39 0.02
N TRP A 39 -1.98 16.54 0.70
CA TRP A 39 -2.23 16.18 2.09
C TRP A 39 -1.80 17.27 3.07
N ASP A 40 -0.74 18.03 2.75
CA ASP A 40 -0.35 19.21 3.53
C ASP A 40 -1.49 20.24 3.53
N ARG A 41 -2.14 20.47 2.39
CA ARG A 41 -3.29 21.37 2.29
C ARG A 41 -4.54 20.79 2.96
N TYR A 42 -4.85 19.53 2.67
CA TYR A 42 -6.08 18.88 3.12
C TYR A 42 -6.18 18.78 4.64
N CYS A 43 -5.09 18.45 5.33
CA CYS A 43 -5.10 18.32 6.80
C CYS A 43 -5.32 19.65 7.53
N ARG A 44 -5.14 20.78 6.84
CA ARG A 44 -5.38 22.13 7.38
C ARG A 44 -6.82 22.61 7.20
N VAL A 45 -7.63 21.88 6.43
CA VAL A 45 -9.06 22.20 6.28
C VAL A 45 -9.79 21.78 7.56
N PRO A 46 -10.48 22.70 8.26
CA PRO A 46 -11.18 22.37 9.50
C PRO A 46 -12.13 21.18 9.34
N GLY A 47 -12.02 20.21 10.24
CA GLY A 47 -12.88 19.02 10.28
C GLY A 47 -12.54 17.90 9.29
N LYS A 48 -11.51 18.07 8.42
CA LYS A 48 -11.11 17.02 7.47
C LYS A 48 -10.20 15.95 8.04
N VAL A 49 -9.48 16.26 9.10
CA VAL A 49 -8.64 15.33 9.84
C VAL A 49 -9.02 15.40 11.33
N HIS A 50 -9.06 14.24 11.98
CA HIS A 50 -9.32 14.11 13.40
C HIS A 50 -8.40 15.02 14.22
N ASN A 51 -8.97 15.70 15.21
CA ASN A 51 -8.28 16.69 16.07
C ASN A 51 -7.56 17.85 15.35
N GLY A 52 -7.75 18.02 14.03
CA GLY A 52 -6.98 18.99 13.25
C GLY A 52 -5.50 18.60 13.13
N ASP A 53 -5.18 17.31 13.27
CA ASP A 53 -3.82 16.80 13.15
C ASP A 53 -3.24 17.12 11.77
N THR A 54 -1.94 17.45 11.73
CA THR A 54 -1.21 17.74 10.49
C THR A 54 0.00 16.84 10.34
N LEU A 55 0.53 16.75 9.13
CA LEU A 55 1.73 15.97 8.82
C LEU A 55 3.05 16.77 8.96
N ASP A 56 3.02 17.94 9.60
CA ASP A 56 4.17 18.84 9.74
C ASP A 56 5.36 18.18 10.44
N VAL A 57 5.05 17.45 11.51
CA VAL A 57 6.03 16.71 12.31
C VAL A 57 5.93 15.21 12.05
N ALA A 58 4.73 14.63 11.96
CA ALA A 58 4.55 13.19 11.79
C ALA A 58 5.36 12.38 12.83
N CYS A 59 6.20 11.45 12.35
CA CYS A 59 7.15 10.73 13.19
C CYS A 59 8.53 11.42 13.23
N ASP A 60 8.72 12.58 12.61
CA ASP A 60 10.02 13.25 12.45
C ASP A 60 11.11 12.31 11.86
N HIS A 61 10.68 11.35 11.04
CA HIS A 61 11.59 10.35 10.44
C HIS A 61 12.64 11.03 9.55
N TYR A 62 12.33 12.18 8.94
CA TYR A 62 13.28 12.95 8.15
C TYR A 62 14.58 13.23 8.92
N ARG A 63 14.49 13.52 10.22
CA ARG A 63 15.65 13.76 11.09
C ARG A 63 16.11 12.49 11.82
N ARG A 64 15.19 11.56 12.08
CA ARG A 64 15.39 10.38 12.94
C ARG A 64 15.61 9.07 12.22
N TYR A 65 15.73 9.09 10.89
CA TYR A 65 15.82 7.87 10.10
C TYR A 65 16.95 6.93 10.54
N ARG A 66 18.10 7.46 11.00
CA ARG A 66 19.21 6.63 11.52
C ARG A 66 18.79 5.79 12.72
N SER A 67 18.06 6.38 13.68
CA SER A 67 17.57 5.64 14.85
C SER A 67 16.48 4.65 14.48
N ASP A 68 15.63 5.00 13.52
CA ASP A 68 14.54 4.12 13.04
C ASP A 68 15.11 2.92 12.27
N VAL A 69 16.12 3.12 11.42
CA VAL A 69 16.84 2.04 10.72
C VAL A 69 17.61 1.16 11.69
N ALA A 70 18.30 1.75 12.67
CA ALA A 70 18.97 0.97 13.71
C ALA A 70 17.96 0.13 14.53
N LEU A 71 16.75 0.65 14.77
CA LEU A 71 15.68 -0.10 15.41
C LEU A 71 15.19 -1.26 14.55
N MET A 72 14.95 -1.03 13.25
CA MET A 72 14.60 -2.09 12.30
C MET A 72 15.64 -3.22 12.31
N ALA A 73 16.93 -2.87 12.29
CA ALA A 73 18.01 -3.85 12.34
C ALA A 73 18.00 -4.67 13.65
N ARG A 74 17.75 -4.03 14.80
CA ARG A 74 17.60 -4.73 16.11
C ARG A 74 16.40 -5.67 16.14
N LEU A 75 15.32 -5.34 15.44
CA LEU A 75 14.14 -6.19 15.29
C LEU A 75 14.31 -7.28 14.21
N GLY A 76 15.47 -7.35 13.55
CA GLY A 76 15.76 -8.36 12.53
C GLY A 76 15.10 -8.13 11.17
N VAL A 77 14.54 -6.94 10.92
CA VAL A 77 13.94 -6.58 9.63
C VAL A 77 15.00 -6.67 8.52
N LYS A 78 14.66 -7.34 7.40
CA LYS A 78 15.54 -7.48 6.22
C LYS A 78 15.04 -6.75 4.99
N HIS A 79 13.75 -6.45 4.93
CA HIS A 79 13.15 -5.67 3.85
C HIS A 79 12.35 -4.50 4.40
N TYR A 80 12.53 -3.33 3.82
CA TYR A 80 11.78 -2.13 4.21
C TYR A 80 11.12 -1.51 2.99
N ARG A 81 9.79 -1.46 3.01
CA ARG A 81 9.00 -0.75 2.00
C ARG A 81 8.77 0.69 2.46
N LEU A 82 9.24 1.63 1.66
CA LEU A 82 9.08 3.06 1.85
C LEU A 82 8.50 3.70 0.59
N SER A 83 8.02 4.94 0.68
CA SER A 83 7.75 5.77 -0.49
C SER A 83 8.70 6.95 -0.58
N LEU A 84 8.87 7.48 -1.79
CA LEU A 84 9.47 8.79 -2.01
C LEU A 84 8.36 9.83 -1.98
N ALA A 85 8.63 11.00 -1.41
CA ALA A 85 7.77 12.15 -1.52
C ALA A 85 8.07 12.90 -2.83
N TRP A 86 7.15 12.78 -3.80
CA TRP A 86 7.22 13.57 -5.04
C TRP A 86 7.47 15.07 -4.77
N PRO A 87 6.71 15.75 -3.89
CA PRO A 87 6.94 17.17 -3.61
C PRO A 87 8.28 17.46 -2.94
N ARG A 88 8.98 16.46 -2.38
CA ARG A 88 10.33 16.63 -1.84
C ARG A 88 11.39 16.59 -2.94
N LEU A 89 11.18 15.82 -4.01
CA LEU A 89 12.09 15.74 -5.16
C LEU A 89 11.84 16.87 -6.18
N LEU A 90 10.57 17.12 -6.49
CA LEU A 90 10.11 18.13 -7.43
C LEU A 90 9.03 18.97 -6.73
N PRO A 91 9.39 20.12 -6.12
CA PRO A 91 8.46 20.91 -5.29
C PRO A 91 7.20 21.37 -6.01
N GLN A 92 7.29 21.66 -7.31
CA GLN A 92 6.16 22.05 -8.17
C GLN A 92 5.60 20.85 -8.97
N GLY A 93 6.01 19.63 -8.63
CA GLY A 93 5.72 18.39 -9.38
C GLY A 93 6.45 18.25 -10.72
N ARG A 94 6.97 19.35 -11.26
CA ARG A 94 7.82 19.41 -12.46
C ARG A 94 8.96 20.41 -12.24
N GLY A 95 9.87 20.50 -13.21
CA GLY A 95 10.88 21.54 -13.27
C GLY A 95 12.10 21.27 -12.38
N PRO A 96 12.64 22.28 -11.67
CA PRO A 96 13.89 22.15 -10.93
C PRO A 96 13.85 21.06 -9.86
N VAL A 97 14.92 20.26 -9.83
CA VAL A 97 15.14 19.24 -8.81
C VAL A 97 15.53 19.89 -7.49
N ASN A 98 14.89 19.48 -6.40
CA ASN A 98 15.36 19.81 -5.06
C ASN A 98 16.45 18.82 -4.62
N GLN A 99 17.72 19.20 -4.80
CA GLN A 99 18.86 18.34 -4.51
C GLN A 99 18.90 17.90 -3.03
N LYS A 100 18.53 18.77 -2.07
CA LYS A 100 18.49 18.38 -0.66
C LYS A 100 17.49 17.26 -0.38
N GLY A 101 16.38 17.24 -1.12
CA GLY A 101 15.40 16.16 -1.09
C GLY A 101 15.97 14.85 -1.62
N VAL A 102 16.68 14.91 -2.75
CA VAL A 102 17.38 13.75 -3.32
C VAL A 102 18.45 13.22 -2.36
N ASP A 103 19.25 14.12 -1.76
CA ASP A 103 20.30 13.76 -0.81
C ASP A 103 19.76 13.09 0.47
N PHE A 104 18.58 13.49 0.93
CA PHE A 104 17.92 12.81 2.05
C PHE A 104 17.67 11.33 1.75
N TYR A 105 17.08 11.02 0.59
CA TYR A 105 16.82 9.64 0.22
C TYR A 105 18.09 8.84 -0.05
N HIS A 106 19.13 9.45 -0.64
CA HIS A 106 20.45 8.79 -0.73
C HIS A 106 20.97 8.37 0.64
N ARG A 107 20.97 9.29 1.62
CA ARG A 107 21.43 8.98 2.99
C ARG A 107 20.58 7.92 3.68
N LEU A 108 19.25 7.96 3.51
CA LEU A 108 18.35 6.94 4.05
C LEU A 108 18.65 5.57 3.45
N LEU A 109 18.75 5.49 2.12
CA LEU A 109 19.04 4.25 1.39
C LEU A 109 20.42 3.69 1.73
N ASP A 110 21.45 4.54 1.85
CA ASP A 110 22.79 4.13 2.29
C ASP A 110 22.76 3.56 3.71
N THR A 111 21.98 4.19 4.59
CA THR A 111 21.84 3.73 5.98
C THR A 111 21.11 2.39 6.05
N LEU A 112 20.10 2.16 5.20
CA LEU A 112 19.43 0.86 5.09
C LEU A 112 20.43 -0.23 4.66
N HIS A 113 21.21 0.02 3.61
CA HIS A 113 22.22 -0.93 3.13
C HIS A 113 23.32 -1.20 4.15
N ALA A 114 23.79 -0.17 4.87
CA ALA A 114 24.78 -0.31 5.93
C ALA A 114 24.29 -1.23 7.08
N HIS A 115 22.97 -1.32 7.27
CA HIS A 115 22.34 -2.24 8.23
C HIS A 115 21.85 -3.56 7.60
N GLY A 116 22.16 -3.82 6.33
CA GLY A 116 21.75 -5.03 5.63
C GLY A 116 20.23 -5.12 5.39
N ILE A 117 19.57 -3.98 5.26
CA ILE A 117 18.13 -3.87 4.98
C ILE A 117 17.93 -3.53 3.51
N THR A 118 17.20 -4.36 2.80
CA THR A 118 16.92 -4.18 1.37
C THR A 118 15.74 -3.20 1.18
N PRO A 119 15.93 -2.08 0.47
CA PRO A 119 14.86 -1.13 0.20
C PRO A 119 13.89 -1.64 -0.89
N TRP A 120 12.61 -1.38 -0.65
CA TRP A 120 11.51 -1.48 -1.60
C TRP A 120 10.87 -0.10 -1.73
N VAL A 121 10.99 0.54 -2.88
CA VAL A 121 10.65 1.96 -3.03
C VAL A 121 9.39 2.14 -3.85
N THR A 122 8.39 2.78 -3.23
CA THR A 122 7.15 3.20 -3.85
C THR A 122 7.31 4.62 -4.41
N LEU A 123 7.11 4.81 -5.71
CA LEU A 123 7.25 6.11 -6.35
C LEU A 123 6.14 7.08 -5.93
N PHE A 124 4.90 6.61 -5.81
CA PHE A 124 3.77 7.45 -5.42
C PHE A 124 2.92 6.83 -4.31
N HIS A 125 2.76 7.56 -3.21
CA HIS A 125 1.90 7.19 -2.10
C HIS A 125 1.04 8.39 -1.66
N TRP A 126 0.15 8.80 -2.56
CA TRP A 126 -0.97 9.75 -2.36
C TRP A 126 -0.58 11.21 -2.15
N ASP A 127 0.69 11.52 -2.02
CA ASP A 127 1.24 12.85 -1.74
C ASP A 127 1.53 13.64 -3.01
N LEU A 128 0.52 13.78 -3.89
CA LEU A 128 0.63 14.59 -5.11
C LEU A 128 1.08 16.02 -4.76
N PRO A 129 2.08 16.60 -5.45
CA PRO A 129 2.43 18.01 -5.30
C PRO A 129 1.19 18.88 -5.54
N GLN A 130 0.90 19.79 -4.61
CA GLN A 130 -0.31 20.59 -4.64
C GLN A 130 -0.39 21.48 -5.90
N ALA A 131 0.75 21.92 -6.43
CA ALA A 131 0.80 22.66 -7.70
C ALA A 131 0.17 21.88 -8.88
N LEU A 132 0.29 20.54 -8.90
CA LEU A 132 -0.36 19.71 -9.93
C LEU A 132 -1.86 19.57 -9.69
N GLU A 133 -2.29 19.52 -8.42
CA GLU A 133 -3.72 19.51 -8.08
C GLU A 133 -4.40 20.84 -8.40
N ASP A 134 -3.70 21.96 -8.22
CA ASP A 134 -4.17 23.31 -8.62
C ASP A 134 -4.39 23.40 -10.14
N GLU A 135 -3.68 22.59 -10.94
CA GLU A 135 -3.91 22.42 -12.38
C GLU A 135 -4.99 21.37 -12.74
N GLY A 136 -5.59 20.72 -11.74
CA GLY A 136 -6.65 19.73 -11.88
C GLY A 136 -6.28 18.30 -11.49
N GLY A 137 -5.04 18.04 -11.09
CA GLY A 137 -4.61 16.79 -10.47
C GLY A 137 -4.82 15.56 -11.35
N TRP A 138 -5.21 14.43 -10.77
CA TRP A 138 -5.45 13.19 -11.53
C TRP A 138 -6.65 13.27 -12.48
N ARG A 139 -7.47 14.32 -12.42
CA ARG A 139 -8.52 14.58 -13.43
C ARG A 139 -7.93 14.94 -14.79
N ARG A 140 -6.64 15.29 -14.84
CA ARG A 140 -5.94 15.74 -16.05
C ARG A 140 -4.84 14.76 -16.44
N ARG A 141 -4.76 14.44 -17.74
CA ARG A 141 -3.70 13.59 -18.29
C ARG A 141 -2.31 14.14 -18.01
N THR A 142 -2.17 15.46 -17.97
CA THR A 142 -0.90 16.17 -17.70
C THR A 142 -0.27 15.78 -16.36
N THR A 143 -1.03 15.27 -15.39
CA THR A 143 -0.48 14.72 -14.14
C THR A 143 0.23 13.38 -14.36
N ALA A 144 -0.30 12.51 -15.23
CA ALA A 144 0.40 11.29 -15.64
C ALA A 144 1.68 11.61 -16.43
N ASP A 145 1.63 12.63 -17.30
CA ASP A 145 2.81 13.09 -18.03
C ASP A 145 3.87 13.71 -17.08
N ALA A 146 3.44 14.43 -16.05
CA ALA A 146 4.33 14.92 -14.98
C ALA A 146 5.00 13.78 -14.22
N PHE A 147 4.22 12.73 -13.92
CA PHE A 147 4.72 11.54 -13.24
C PHE A 147 5.82 10.85 -14.06
N ALA A 148 5.77 10.90 -15.39
CA ALA A 148 6.84 10.36 -16.24
C ALA A 148 8.20 10.99 -15.95
N GLY A 149 8.28 12.32 -15.91
CA GLY A 149 9.53 13.03 -15.59
C GLY A 149 10.00 12.79 -14.16
N TYR A 150 9.06 12.70 -13.22
CA TYR A 150 9.34 12.36 -11.82
C TYR A 150 9.90 10.94 -11.66
N ALA A 151 9.25 9.94 -12.24
CA ALA A 151 9.68 8.55 -12.19
C ALA A 151 11.07 8.39 -12.82
N ASP A 152 11.31 9.06 -13.95
CA ASP A 152 12.60 9.10 -14.62
C ASP A 152 13.71 9.66 -13.73
N LEU A 153 13.45 10.78 -13.05
CA LEU A 153 14.39 11.37 -12.08
C LEU A 153 14.66 10.39 -10.92
N ALA A 154 13.59 9.90 -10.27
CA ALA A 154 13.70 9.06 -9.09
C ALA A 154 14.48 7.77 -9.39
N VAL A 155 14.13 7.07 -10.47
CA VAL A 155 14.82 5.83 -10.84
C VAL A 155 16.27 6.10 -11.22
N ARG A 156 16.56 7.13 -12.03
CA ARG A 156 17.95 7.46 -12.40
C ARG A 156 18.82 7.78 -11.20
N SER A 157 18.29 8.56 -10.26
CA SER A 157 19.01 8.98 -9.05
C SER A 157 19.35 7.79 -8.16
N PHE A 158 18.39 6.89 -7.91
CA PHE A 158 18.56 5.83 -6.91
C PHE A 158 18.85 4.43 -7.48
N ARG A 159 19.09 4.30 -8.80
CA ARG A 159 19.31 2.99 -9.49
C ARG A 159 20.41 2.11 -8.88
N SER A 160 21.42 2.71 -8.25
CA SER A 160 22.52 1.98 -7.61
C SER A 160 22.08 1.34 -6.29
N GLN A 161 21.16 1.98 -5.56
CA GLN A 161 20.73 1.57 -4.23
C GLN A 161 19.38 0.83 -4.23
N VAL A 162 18.56 0.98 -5.28
CA VAL A 162 17.20 0.43 -5.31
C VAL A 162 17.01 -0.54 -6.46
N LYS A 163 16.58 -1.76 -6.12
CA LYS A 163 16.26 -2.82 -7.09
C LYS A 163 14.81 -3.28 -7.07
N ASN A 164 14.02 -2.90 -6.07
CA ASN A 164 12.62 -3.26 -5.98
C ASN A 164 11.78 -1.98 -6.01
N TRP A 165 11.12 -1.74 -7.14
CA TRP A 165 10.34 -0.55 -7.39
C TRP A 165 8.84 -0.86 -7.40
N ILE A 166 8.07 -0.01 -6.75
CA ILE A 166 6.61 -0.04 -6.76
C ILE A 166 6.14 1.28 -7.37
N THR A 167 5.31 1.23 -8.40
CA THR A 167 4.92 2.47 -9.10
C THR A 167 3.96 3.31 -8.27
N LEU A 168 2.81 2.74 -7.90
CA LEU A 168 1.70 3.43 -7.25
C LEU A 168 1.22 2.58 -6.08
N ASN A 169 0.71 3.23 -5.04
CA ASN A 169 0.02 2.60 -3.93
C ASN A 169 -1.49 2.86 -3.99
N GLU A 170 -2.29 1.80 -3.96
CA GLU A 170 -3.75 1.83 -3.73
C GLU A 170 -4.49 2.86 -4.60
N THR A 171 -4.70 2.51 -5.86
CA THR A 171 -5.28 3.43 -6.84
C THR A 171 -6.62 3.97 -6.38
N ASN A 172 -7.42 3.15 -5.70
CA ASN A 172 -8.73 3.54 -5.18
C ASN A 172 -8.68 4.70 -4.18
N CYS A 173 -7.62 4.79 -3.38
CA CYS A 173 -7.52 5.77 -2.31
C CYS A 173 -7.28 7.19 -2.84
N PHE A 174 -6.41 7.36 -3.83
CA PHE A 174 -6.15 8.68 -4.44
C PHE A 174 -6.98 8.97 -5.68
N THR A 175 -7.92 8.09 -6.05
CA THR A 175 -8.89 8.32 -7.13
C THR A 175 -10.32 8.37 -6.58
N ARG A 176 -10.97 7.22 -6.37
CA ARG A 176 -12.36 7.14 -5.89
C ARG A 176 -12.58 7.85 -4.56
N LEU A 177 -11.77 7.54 -3.55
CA LEU A 177 -11.98 8.13 -2.21
C LEU A 177 -11.57 9.61 -2.15
N ALA A 178 -10.69 10.04 -3.05
CA ALA A 178 -10.17 11.41 -3.14
C ALA A 178 -11.04 12.36 -3.97
N TYR A 179 -11.50 11.88 -5.13
CA TYR A 179 -12.28 12.66 -6.08
C TYR A 179 -13.77 12.35 -6.06
N GLY A 180 -14.21 11.16 -5.64
CA GLY A 180 -15.64 10.81 -5.62
C GLY A 180 -16.26 10.73 -4.22
N GLY A 181 -15.47 10.38 -3.19
CA GLY A 181 -15.96 10.28 -1.82
C GLY A 181 -15.77 11.55 -0.98
N GLY A 182 -14.81 12.40 -1.34
CA GLY A 182 -14.44 13.58 -0.56
C GLY A 182 -13.77 13.28 0.78
N ASP A 183 -13.47 12.01 1.05
CA ASP A 183 -12.89 11.54 2.30
C ASP A 183 -11.37 11.75 2.28
N LYS A 184 -10.68 11.43 1.18
CA LYS A 184 -9.21 11.55 1.05
C LYS A 184 -8.85 12.87 0.35
N ALA A 185 -7.62 13.37 0.55
CA ALA A 185 -7.13 14.54 -0.19
C ALA A 185 -7.25 14.33 -1.71
N PRO A 186 -7.73 15.31 -2.50
CA PRO A 186 -7.98 16.70 -2.14
C PRO A 186 -9.36 16.98 -1.53
N GLY A 187 -10.19 15.95 -1.31
CA GLY A 187 -11.53 16.09 -0.73
C GLY A 187 -12.61 16.52 -1.71
N ALA A 188 -12.45 16.16 -2.99
CA ALA A 188 -13.42 16.48 -4.04
C ALA A 188 -14.56 15.44 -4.08
N ASN A 189 -15.67 15.84 -4.70
CA ASN A 189 -16.89 15.04 -4.84
C ASN A 189 -17.43 15.14 -6.28
N ASP A 190 -16.57 14.76 -7.21
CA ASP A 190 -16.78 14.67 -8.64
C ASP A 190 -17.58 13.41 -9.02
N GLY A 191 -18.24 13.45 -10.19
CA GLY A 191 -19.02 12.33 -10.72
C GLY A 191 -18.18 11.14 -11.23
N GLU A 192 -18.85 10.02 -11.48
CA GLU A 192 -18.24 8.75 -11.90
C GLU A 192 -17.36 8.87 -13.16
N ALA A 193 -17.76 9.64 -14.16
CA ALA A 193 -16.94 9.90 -15.35
C ALA A 193 -15.56 10.47 -15.00
N VAL A 194 -15.50 11.42 -14.07
CA VAL A 194 -14.23 12.04 -13.63
C VAL A 194 -13.40 11.05 -12.84
N VAL A 195 -14.03 10.29 -11.94
CA VAL A 195 -13.33 9.27 -11.15
C VAL A 195 -12.74 8.19 -12.06
N ASN A 196 -13.51 7.66 -13.00
CA ASN A 196 -13.02 6.66 -13.96
C ASN A 196 -11.92 7.23 -14.85
N GLN A 197 -12.00 8.51 -15.24
CA GLN A 197 -10.92 9.18 -15.96
C GLN A 197 -9.64 9.30 -15.11
N ALA A 198 -9.76 9.59 -13.81
CA ALA A 198 -8.63 9.64 -12.89
C ALA A 198 -7.95 8.27 -12.73
N TYR A 199 -8.73 7.18 -12.68
CA TYR A 199 -8.18 5.82 -12.75
C TYR A 199 -7.36 5.60 -14.03
N HIS A 200 -7.86 6.05 -15.18
CA HIS A 200 -7.14 5.90 -16.44
C HIS A 200 -5.79 6.65 -16.44
N HIS A 201 -5.77 7.89 -15.93
CA HIS A 201 -4.52 8.65 -15.79
C HIS A 201 -3.56 8.01 -14.76
N ALA A 202 -4.07 7.42 -13.69
CA ALA A 202 -3.25 6.64 -12.77
C ALA A 202 -2.63 5.42 -13.48
N MET A 203 -3.36 4.72 -14.34
CA MET A 203 -2.80 3.59 -15.10
C MET A 203 -1.70 4.05 -16.08
N LEU A 204 -1.86 5.21 -16.71
CA LEU A 204 -0.79 5.82 -17.51
C LEU A 204 0.46 6.12 -16.66
N ALA A 205 0.28 6.69 -15.47
CA ALA A 205 1.38 6.93 -14.54
C ALA A 205 2.07 5.61 -14.13
N HIS A 206 1.32 4.54 -13.85
CA HIS A 206 1.89 3.21 -13.63
C HIS A 206 2.79 2.78 -14.81
N GLY A 207 2.28 2.87 -16.04
CA GLY A 207 3.05 2.52 -17.22
C GLY A 207 4.32 3.36 -17.40
N HIS A 208 4.27 4.66 -17.09
CA HIS A 208 5.46 5.52 -17.07
C HIS A 208 6.47 5.09 -16.00
N GLY A 209 6.00 4.67 -14.82
CA GLY A 209 6.86 4.13 -13.77
C GLY A 209 7.53 2.82 -14.18
N VAL A 210 6.80 1.91 -14.83
CA VAL A 210 7.36 0.67 -15.39
C VAL A 210 8.44 1.00 -16.41
N ARG A 211 8.15 1.88 -17.38
CA ARG A 211 9.09 2.34 -18.40
C ARG A 211 10.37 2.91 -17.76
N ALA A 212 10.24 3.82 -16.80
CA ALA A 212 11.38 4.43 -16.11
C ALA A 212 12.30 3.38 -15.46
N VAL A 213 11.74 2.35 -14.81
CA VAL A 213 12.53 1.26 -14.21
C VAL A 213 13.23 0.42 -15.27
N ARG A 214 12.55 0.10 -16.39
CA ARG A 214 13.15 -0.66 -17.49
C ARG A 214 14.31 0.10 -18.14
N GLU A 215 14.16 1.40 -18.36
CA GLU A 215 15.17 2.21 -19.02
C GLU A 215 16.32 2.62 -18.07
N HIS A 216 16.06 2.81 -16.78
CA HIS A 216 17.02 3.48 -15.88
C HIS A 216 17.38 2.70 -14.61
N GLY A 217 16.63 1.67 -14.23
CA GLY A 217 16.84 0.92 -12.97
C GLY A 217 18.13 0.08 -12.96
N GLY A 218 18.70 -0.17 -14.14
CA GLY A 218 19.91 -0.97 -14.31
C GLY A 218 19.69 -2.46 -14.02
N ARG A 219 20.78 -3.23 -14.07
CA ARG A 219 20.73 -4.70 -13.94
C ARG A 219 20.07 -5.12 -12.62
N GLY A 220 19.14 -6.07 -12.72
CA GLY A 220 18.44 -6.67 -11.58
C GLY A 220 17.31 -5.81 -10.99
N ALA A 221 17.01 -4.65 -11.57
CA ALA A 221 15.85 -3.87 -11.15
C ALA A 221 14.54 -4.58 -11.53
N ARG A 222 13.62 -4.63 -10.57
CA ARG A 222 12.28 -5.19 -10.68
C ARG A 222 11.25 -4.11 -10.42
N VAL A 223 10.11 -4.17 -11.08
CA VAL A 223 9.00 -3.23 -10.93
C VAL A 223 7.65 -3.93 -10.85
N GLY A 224 6.80 -3.44 -9.97
CA GLY A 224 5.40 -3.83 -9.84
C GLY A 224 4.52 -2.66 -9.42
N ILE A 225 3.23 -2.92 -9.27
CA ILE A 225 2.28 -2.01 -8.60
C ILE A 225 1.89 -2.59 -7.25
N THR A 226 1.47 -1.75 -6.32
CA THR A 226 0.74 -2.16 -5.12
C THR A 226 -0.68 -1.63 -5.20
N ASP A 227 -1.66 -2.53 -5.15
CA ASP A 227 -3.08 -2.15 -5.16
C ASP A 227 -3.87 -2.86 -4.04
N ASN A 228 -5.04 -2.34 -3.71
CA ASN A 228 -5.92 -2.82 -2.65
C ASN A 228 -7.30 -3.26 -3.19
N PRO A 229 -7.36 -4.31 -4.03
CA PRO A 229 -8.64 -4.81 -4.51
C PRO A 229 -9.50 -5.27 -3.33
N ILE A 230 -10.81 -4.99 -3.41
CA ILE A 230 -11.76 -5.51 -2.42
C ILE A 230 -11.75 -7.03 -2.51
N VAL A 231 -11.40 -7.70 -1.42
CA VAL A 231 -11.33 -9.16 -1.40
C VAL A 231 -12.71 -9.73 -1.20
N SER A 232 -13.15 -10.54 -2.16
CA SER A 232 -14.36 -11.36 -2.05
C SER A 232 -14.02 -12.69 -1.37
N VAL A 233 -14.59 -12.96 -0.20
CA VAL A 233 -14.39 -14.19 0.58
C VAL A 233 -15.64 -15.07 0.45
N PRO A 234 -15.56 -16.29 -0.10
CA PRO A 234 -16.71 -17.19 -0.14
C PRO A 234 -17.18 -17.50 1.29
N VAL A 235 -18.47 -17.31 1.58
CA VAL A 235 -19.03 -17.55 2.92
C VAL A 235 -18.91 -19.02 3.34
N THR A 236 -19.05 -19.92 2.37
CA THR A 236 -18.73 -21.34 2.51
C THR A 236 -17.85 -21.73 1.35
N GLU A 237 -16.85 -22.58 1.56
CA GLU A 237 -15.92 -22.99 0.49
C GLU A 237 -16.50 -24.07 -0.44
N THR A 238 -17.75 -23.88 -0.88
CA THR A 238 -18.38 -24.69 -1.92
C THR A 238 -17.92 -24.23 -3.31
N ALA A 239 -17.97 -25.11 -4.31
CA ALA A 239 -17.60 -24.75 -5.68
C ALA A 239 -18.42 -23.56 -6.22
N ALA A 240 -19.69 -23.45 -5.83
CA ALA A 240 -20.58 -22.38 -6.25
C ALA A 240 -20.18 -21.02 -5.62
N ASP A 241 -19.97 -20.98 -4.31
CA ASP A 241 -19.60 -19.75 -3.60
C ASP A 241 -18.19 -19.28 -3.99
N ILE A 242 -17.25 -20.21 -4.17
CA ILE A 242 -15.90 -19.91 -4.67
C ILE A 242 -15.98 -19.29 -6.07
N ALA A 243 -16.80 -19.87 -6.96
CA ALA A 243 -16.98 -19.34 -8.31
C ALA A 243 -17.59 -17.93 -8.29
N ALA A 244 -18.58 -17.69 -7.43
CA ALA A 244 -19.21 -16.39 -7.25
C ALA A 244 -18.22 -15.35 -6.69
N ALA A 245 -17.49 -15.67 -5.63
CA ALA A 245 -16.47 -14.80 -5.04
C ALA A 245 -15.35 -14.47 -6.04
N ARG A 246 -14.89 -15.46 -6.83
CA ARG A 246 -13.89 -15.26 -7.87
C ARG A 246 -14.39 -14.34 -8.99
N ASP A 247 -15.65 -14.49 -9.41
CA ASP A 247 -16.25 -13.62 -10.43
C ASP A 247 -16.36 -12.16 -9.95
N LEU A 248 -16.77 -11.96 -8.70
CA LEU A 248 -16.85 -10.62 -8.10
C LEU A 248 -15.46 -9.99 -7.98
N PHE A 249 -14.49 -10.70 -7.41
CA PHE A 249 -13.11 -10.22 -7.30
C PHE A 249 -12.52 -9.87 -8.68
N ARG A 250 -12.77 -10.70 -9.71
CA ARG A 250 -12.35 -10.40 -11.08
C ARG A 250 -12.89 -9.07 -11.55
N PHE A 251 -14.18 -8.82 -11.34
CA PHE A 251 -14.86 -7.60 -11.77
C PHE A 251 -14.39 -6.37 -11.00
N GLU A 252 -14.32 -6.44 -9.66
CA GLU A 252 -13.93 -5.30 -8.81
C GLU A 252 -12.48 -4.88 -9.02
N SER A 253 -11.59 -5.85 -9.24
CA SER A 253 -10.18 -5.57 -9.50
C SER A 253 -9.87 -5.21 -10.96
N ASP A 254 -10.84 -5.31 -11.86
CA ASP A 254 -10.57 -5.25 -13.30
C ASP A 254 -10.16 -3.86 -13.79
N ARG A 255 -10.70 -2.81 -13.16
CA ARG A 255 -10.40 -1.42 -13.50
C ARG A 255 -8.91 -1.08 -13.38
N VAL A 256 -8.19 -1.76 -12.48
CA VAL A 256 -6.75 -1.56 -12.25
C VAL A 256 -5.96 -2.80 -12.67
N LEU A 257 -6.12 -3.91 -11.95
CA LEU A 257 -5.35 -5.13 -12.20
C LEU A 257 -5.68 -5.75 -13.56
N GLY A 258 -6.93 -5.66 -14.00
CA GLY A 258 -7.31 -6.08 -15.36
C GLY A 258 -6.65 -5.24 -16.44
N ALA A 259 -6.68 -3.91 -16.29
CA ALA A 259 -6.10 -2.97 -17.25
C ALA A 259 -4.60 -3.21 -17.46
N ILE A 260 -3.83 -3.36 -16.37
CA ILE A 260 -2.37 -3.52 -16.44
C ILE A 260 -1.95 -4.93 -16.86
N CYS A 261 -2.67 -5.98 -16.44
CA CYS A 261 -2.28 -7.36 -16.77
C CYS A 261 -2.71 -7.76 -18.18
N ASN A 262 -3.83 -7.22 -18.67
CA ASN A 262 -4.37 -7.59 -19.98
C ASN A 262 -4.03 -6.59 -21.10
N GLY A 263 -3.50 -5.40 -20.75
CA GLY A 263 -3.26 -4.33 -21.69
C GLY A 263 -4.54 -3.80 -22.36
N ARG A 264 -5.67 -3.86 -21.64
CA ARG A 264 -6.97 -3.30 -22.05
C ARG A 264 -7.95 -3.30 -20.89
N TYR A 265 -8.93 -2.41 -20.94
CA TYR A 265 -10.15 -2.56 -20.14
C TYR A 265 -11.00 -3.74 -20.64
N SER A 266 -11.61 -4.51 -19.74
CA SER A 266 -12.58 -5.51 -20.18
C SER A 266 -13.87 -4.84 -20.66
N GLU A 267 -14.55 -5.52 -21.58
CA GLU A 267 -15.88 -5.09 -22.00
C GLU A 267 -16.88 -5.09 -20.84
N ARG A 268 -16.72 -5.96 -19.84
CA ARG A 268 -17.59 -5.99 -18.66
C ARG A 268 -17.46 -4.71 -17.86
N TYR A 269 -16.23 -4.22 -17.65
CA TYR A 269 -15.98 -2.95 -16.99
C TYR A 269 -16.55 -1.78 -17.81
N LEU A 270 -16.25 -1.71 -19.12
CA LEU A 270 -16.73 -0.62 -19.98
C LEU A 270 -18.26 -0.57 -20.08
N ARG A 271 -18.92 -1.73 -20.23
CA ARG A 271 -20.40 -1.80 -20.23
C ARG A 271 -21.00 -1.40 -18.88
N ALA A 272 -20.38 -1.78 -17.77
CA ALA A 272 -20.85 -1.40 -16.44
C ALA A 272 -20.68 0.10 -16.18
N ALA A 273 -19.61 0.71 -16.69
CA ALA A 273 -19.39 2.15 -16.58
C ALA A 273 -20.29 2.97 -17.53
N GLY A 274 -20.70 2.42 -18.68
CA GLY A 274 -21.64 3.07 -19.59
C GLY A 274 -21.17 4.44 -20.06
N ALA A 275 -21.97 5.48 -19.84
CA ALA A 275 -21.62 6.86 -20.19
C ALA A 275 -20.46 7.43 -19.36
N ASP A 276 -20.19 6.83 -18.18
CA ASP A 276 -19.11 7.20 -17.28
C ASP A 276 -17.80 6.43 -17.56
N ALA A 277 -17.74 5.64 -18.63
CA ALA A 277 -16.51 4.96 -19.03
C ALA A 277 -15.38 5.97 -19.31
N PRO A 278 -14.12 5.64 -18.95
CA PRO A 278 -13.00 6.54 -19.22
C PRO A 278 -12.81 6.73 -20.72
N ARG A 279 -12.40 7.94 -21.11
CA ARG A 279 -11.94 8.23 -22.47
C ARG A 279 -10.44 7.96 -22.53
N PHE A 280 -10.02 7.11 -23.45
CA PHE A 280 -8.63 6.69 -23.60
C PHE A 280 -8.24 6.57 -25.06
N ASP A 281 -6.96 6.79 -25.34
CA ASP A 281 -6.38 6.40 -26.63
C ASP A 281 -5.99 4.92 -26.53
N PRO A 282 -6.39 4.04 -27.46
CA PRO A 282 -5.96 2.63 -27.43
C PRO A 282 -4.42 2.45 -27.35
N ARG A 283 -3.63 3.42 -27.83
CA ARG A 283 -2.16 3.41 -27.73
C ARG A 283 -1.66 3.56 -26.30
N ASP A 284 -2.45 4.11 -25.38
CA ASP A 284 -2.11 4.22 -23.96
C ASP A 284 -1.79 2.84 -23.36
N PHE A 285 -2.42 1.77 -23.87
CA PHE A 285 -2.17 0.41 -23.41
C PHE A 285 -0.83 -0.18 -23.82
N GLN A 286 -0.10 0.42 -24.77
CA GLN A 286 1.30 0.07 -25.01
C GLN A 286 2.16 0.39 -23.79
N LEU A 287 1.79 1.42 -23.04
CA LEU A 287 2.46 1.83 -21.82
C LEU A 287 1.85 1.15 -20.57
N ILE A 288 0.51 1.15 -20.44
CA ILE A 288 -0.20 0.58 -19.28
C ILE A 288 0.01 -0.92 -19.16
N GLY A 289 -0.02 -1.65 -20.28
CA GLY A 289 0.05 -3.11 -20.33
C GLY A 289 1.47 -3.67 -20.34
N GLN A 290 2.50 -2.87 -20.04
CA GLN A 290 3.87 -3.35 -19.99
C GLN A 290 4.02 -4.42 -18.88
N PRO A 291 4.72 -5.55 -19.15
CA PRO A 291 4.90 -6.59 -18.16
C PRO A 291 5.64 -6.11 -16.90
N THR A 292 5.05 -6.38 -15.74
CA THR A 292 5.67 -6.20 -14.42
C THR A 292 6.36 -7.49 -13.95
N ASP A 293 7.29 -7.36 -13.00
CA ASP A 293 8.03 -8.50 -12.45
C ASP A 293 7.30 -9.16 -11.27
N PHE A 294 6.46 -8.38 -10.57
CA PHE A 294 5.67 -8.84 -9.43
C PHE A 294 4.38 -8.01 -9.29
N LEU A 295 3.45 -8.53 -8.50
CA LEU A 295 2.25 -7.81 -8.04
C LEU A 295 2.27 -7.67 -6.51
N GLY A 296 2.17 -6.43 -6.04
CA GLY A 296 1.95 -6.11 -4.63
C GLY A 296 0.47 -6.01 -4.31
N LEU A 297 0.03 -6.61 -3.21
CA LEU A 297 -1.33 -6.47 -2.69
C LEU A 297 -1.31 -5.94 -1.26
N ASN A 298 -2.17 -4.96 -1.02
CA ASN A 298 -2.52 -4.54 0.33
C ASN A 298 -3.83 -5.24 0.71
N ILE A 299 -3.77 -6.10 1.73
CA ILE A 299 -4.92 -6.91 2.15
C ILE A 299 -5.11 -6.73 3.64
N TYR A 300 -6.22 -6.08 4.01
CA TYR A 300 -6.60 -5.82 5.41
C TYR A 300 -7.94 -6.48 5.78
N THR A 301 -8.86 -6.57 4.84
CA THR A 301 -10.18 -7.15 5.09
C THR A 301 -10.82 -7.52 3.76
N GLY A 302 -12.09 -7.91 3.79
CA GLY A 302 -12.86 -8.24 2.61
C GLY A 302 -14.35 -8.23 2.90
N GLN A 303 -15.09 -8.87 2.02
CA GLN A 303 -16.54 -9.02 2.09
C GLN A 303 -16.92 -10.49 1.90
N PHE A 304 -17.90 -10.96 2.67
CA PHE A 304 -18.44 -12.30 2.45
C PHE A 304 -19.31 -12.33 1.20
N VAL A 305 -19.16 -13.38 0.40
CA VAL A 305 -19.86 -13.58 -0.86
C VAL A 305 -20.41 -14.99 -0.93
N ARG A 306 -21.61 -15.14 -1.49
CA ARG A 306 -22.17 -16.45 -1.85
C ARG A 306 -22.67 -16.47 -3.28
N ALA A 307 -22.95 -17.65 -3.79
CA ALA A 307 -23.72 -17.84 -5.02
C ALA A 307 -25.19 -17.51 -4.76
N GLY A 308 -25.63 -16.37 -5.30
CA GLY A 308 -27.02 -15.97 -5.32
C GLY A 308 -27.81 -16.62 -6.46
N ARG A 309 -28.98 -16.05 -6.77
CA ARG A 309 -29.86 -16.54 -7.85
C ARG A 309 -29.10 -16.59 -9.19
N ARG A 310 -29.22 -17.72 -9.89
CA ARG A 310 -28.54 -18.00 -11.17
C ARG A 310 -27.01 -17.89 -11.10
N GLY A 311 -26.41 -18.14 -9.92
CA GLY A 311 -24.96 -18.14 -9.72
C GLY A 311 -24.30 -16.75 -9.71
N ARG A 312 -25.10 -15.67 -9.67
CA ARG A 312 -24.55 -14.31 -9.53
C ARG A 312 -23.99 -14.10 -8.11
N PRO A 313 -22.90 -13.36 -7.95
CA PRO A 313 -22.37 -13.06 -6.63
C PRO A 313 -23.37 -12.24 -5.80
N GLU A 314 -23.56 -12.64 -4.55
CA GLU A 314 -24.32 -11.91 -3.55
C GLU A 314 -23.38 -11.56 -2.38
N ILE A 315 -23.18 -10.27 -2.14
CA ILE A 315 -22.41 -9.75 -1.01
C ILE A 315 -23.28 -9.83 0.25
N LEU A 316 -22.73 -10.39 1.32
CA LEU A 316 -23.41 -10.53 2.60
C LEU A 316 -22.97 -9.40 3.54
N PRO A 317 -23.91 -8.63 4.12
CA PRO A 317 -23.57 -7.59 5.07
C PRO A 317 -23.01 -8.20 6.35
N PHE A 318 -22.03 -7.54 6.97
CA PHE A 318 -21.59 -7.90 8.30
C PHE A 318 -22.72 -7.61 9.32
N PRO A 319 -23.01 -8.53 10.25
CA PRO A 319 -23.89 -8.22 11.36
C PRO A 319 -23.31 -7.12 12.24
N ALA A 320 -24.15 -6.34 12.92
CA ALA A 320 -23.71 -5.18 13.71
C ALA A 320 -22.64 -5.49 14.77
N GLY A 321 -22.65 -6.71 15.33
CA GLY A 321 -21.67 -7.18 16.31
C GLY A 321 -20.46 -7.92 15.72
N TYR A 322 -20.28 -7.91 14.39
CA TYR A 322 -19.11 -8.57 13.80
C TYR A 322 -17.81 -7.91 14.28
N PRO A 323 -16.79 -8.68 14.70
CA PRO A 323 -15.55 -8.11 15.21
C PRO A 323 -14.85 -7.20 14.20
N ARG A 324 -14.43 -6.02 14.65
CA ARG A 324 -13.63 -5.05 13.90
C ARG A 324 -12.53 -4.48 14.77
N ALA A 325 -11.50 -3.92 14.15
CA ALA A 325 -10.51 -3.09 14.85
C ALA A 325 -11.11 -1.72 15.21
N ASP A 326 -10.33 -0.87 15.88
CA ASP A 326 -10.80 0.49 16.23
C ASP A 326 -10.93 1.37 14.97
N SER A 327 -10.14 1.09 13.92
CA SER A 327 -10.41 1.56 12.56
C SER A 327 -11.73 0.98 12.04
N PRO A 328 -12.79 1.80 11.81
CA PRO A 328 -14.15 1.30 11.64
C PRO A 328 -14.41 0.52 10.35
N TRP A 329 -13.59 0.75 9.32
CA TRP A 329 -13.66 0.04 8.05
C TRP A 329 -13.01 -1.36 8.11
N LEU A 330 -12.22 -1.66 9.14
CA LEU A 330 -11.41 -2.89 9.24
C LEU A 330 -12.14 -3.97 10.03
N TYR A 331 -12.98 -4.74 9.35
CA TYR A 331 -13.56 -5.96 9.90
C TYR A 331 -12.50 -7.06 10.01
N LEU A 332 -12.47 -7.79 11.13
CA LEU A 332 -11.50 -8.86 11.34
C LEU A 332 -11.87 -10.09 10.49
N LEU A 333 -11.35 -10.14 9.26
CA LEU A 333 -11.61 -11.18 8.27
C LEU A 333 -10.28 -11.73 7.70
N PRO A 334 -9.50 -12.51 8.47
CA PRO A 334 -8.19 -13.01 8.03
C PRO A 334 -8.24 -13.86 6.77
N GLN A 335 -9.38 -14.52 6.47
CA GLN A 335 -9.60 -15.32 5.25
C GLN A 335 -9.45 -14.50 3.97
N ALA A 336 -9.60 -13.17 4.05
CA ALA A 336 -9.29 -12.28 2.93
C ALA A 336 -7.84 -12.44 2.47
N MET A 337 -6.90 -12.75 3.36
CA MET A 337 -5.52 -13.00 3.00
C MET A 337 -5.37 -14.21 2.07
N TYR A 338 -6.04 -15.32 2.38
CA TYR A 338 -6.02 -16.52 1.55
C TYR A 338 -6.68 -16.26 0.19
N TRP A 339 -7.92 -15.79 0.19
CA TRP A 339 -8.72 -15.66 -1.02
C TRP A 339 -8.22 -14.54 -1.94
N GLY A 340 -7.76 -13.42 -1.38
CA GLY A 340 -7.17 -12.33 -2.15
C GLY A 340 -5.91 -12.75 -2.87
N ALA A 341 -4.97 -13.42 -2.18
CA ALA A 341 -3.74 -13.93 -2.78
C ALA A 341 -4.03 -14.98 -3.86
N ARG A 342 -4.91 -15.95 -3.56
CA ARG A 342 -5.30 -17.01 -4.49
C ARG A 342 -5.98 -16.47 -5.74
N PHE A 343 -7.01 -15.63 -5.61
CA PHE A 343 -7.72 -15.10 -6.78
C PHE A 343 -6.85 -14.17 -7.61
N ALA A 344 -5.99 -13.36 -7.00
CA ALA A 344 -5.03 -12.57 -7.76
C ALA A 344 -4.09 -13.46 -8.58
N ALA A 345 -3.54 -14.53 -7.99
CA ALA A 345 -2.70 -15.50 -8.68
C ALA A 345 -3.43 -16.17 -9.86
N GLU A 346 -4.62 -16.74 -9.61
CA GLU A 346 -5.42 -17.44 -10.62
C GLU A 346 -5.83 -16.53 -11.79
N LEU A 347 -6.23 -15.29 -11.50
CA LEU A 347 -6.84 -14.39 -12.49
C LEU A 347 -5.86 -13.53 -13.26
N ARG A 348 -4.70 -13.24 -12.66
CA ARG A 348 -3.71 -12.31 -13.24
C ARG A 348 -2.46 -13.03 -13.75
N GLY A 349 -2.35 -14.34 -13.52
CA GLY A 349 -1.23 -15.15 -14.01
C GLY A 349 0.13 -14.68 -13.51
N VAL A 350 0.15 -14.04 -12.34
CA VAL A 350 1.38 -13.48 -11.76
C VAL A 350 2.28 -14.60 -11.25
N ARG A 351 3.59 -14.45 -11.49
CA ARG A 351 4.61 -15.43 -11.08
C ARG A 351 5.25 -15.11 -9.72
N SER A 352 5.02 -13.90 -9.23
CA SER A 352 5.58 -13.39 -7.97
C SER A 352 4.59 -12.39 -7.38
N LEU A 353 4.14 -12.68 -6.17
CA LEU A 353 3.19 -11.87 -5.41
C LEU A 353 3.83 -11.46 -4.08
N TYR A 354 3.58 -10.23 -3.66
CA TYR A 354 3.99 -9.75 -2.35
C TYR A 354 2.77 -9.17 -1.63
N ILE A 355 2.59 -9.53 -0.36
CA ILE A 355 1.67 -8.78 0.50
C ILE A 355 2.42 -7.52 0.93
N THR A 356 2.14 -6.39 0.31
CA THR A 356 2.88 -5.13 0.51
C THR A 356 2.38 -4.31 1.69
N GLU A 357 1.18 -4.62 2.17
CA GLU A 357 0.64 -4.16 3.45
C GLU A 357 -0.37 -5.17 4.02
N ASN A 358 -0.27 -5.42 5.32
CA ASN A 358 -1.30 -6.00 6.17
C ASN A 358 -1.03 -5.60 7.63
N GLY A 359 -2.09 -5.32 8.37
CA GLY A 359 -2.01 -4.90 9.76
C GLY A 359 -3.36 -4.46 10.29
N ALA A 360 -3.39 -3.86 11.47
CA ALA A 360 -4.62 -3.36 12.06
C ALA A 360 -4.38 -2.17 12.99
N GLY A 361 -5.25 -1.17 12.85
CA GLY A 361 -5.22 0.10 13.58
C GLY A 361 -6.05 0.04 14.85
N TYR A 362 -5.42 0.36 15.98
CA TYR A 362 -6.03 0.32 17.30
C TYR A 362 -5.70 1.59 18.10
N ASP A 363 -6.48 1.87 19.13
CA ASP A 363 -6.28 2.99 20.05
C ASP A 363 -5.37 2.56 21.19
N ASP A 364 -4.13 2.16 20.86
CA ASP A 364 -3.18 1.66 21.84
C ASP A 364 -2.87 2.71 22.93
N ALA A 365 -3.05 2.31 24.18
CA ALA A 365 -2.64 3.11 25.33
C ALA A 365 -1.12 3.32 25.35
N PRO A 366 -0.63 4.41 25.97
CA PRO A 366 0.79 4.61 26.20
C PRO A 366 1.45 3.43 26.92
N PRO A 367 2.77 3.21 26.74
CA PRO A 367 3.46 2.11 27.40
C PRO A 367 3.31 2.14 28.92
N ALA A 368 2.83 1.05 29.52
CA ALA A 368 2.76 0.86 30.96
C ALA A 368 3.90 -0.07 31.38
N GLY A 369 4.73 0.36 32.35
CA GLY A 369 5.92 -0.40 32.73
C GLY A 369 6.96 -0.58 31.61
N GLY A 370 6.92 0.25 30.56
CA GLY A 370 7.80 0.16 29.40
C GLY A 370 7.33 -0.79 28.29
N GLU A 371 6.14 -1.37 28.43
CA GLU A 371 5.56 -2.30 27.45
C GLU A 371 4.23 -1.79 26.88
N VAL A 372 3.93 -2.21 25.64
CA VAL A 372 2.62 -2.03 25.01
C VAL A 372 2.13 -3.42 24.61
N LEU A 373 1.08 -3.90 25.29
CA LEU A 373 0.55 -5.25 25.15
C LEU A 373 -0.57 -5.30 24.10
N ASP A 374 -0.20 -5.13 22.83
CA ASP A 374 -1.11 -5.12 21.69
C ASP A 374 -1.51 -6.52 21.20
N LEU A 375 -2.05 -7.32 22.11
CA LEU A 375 -2.42 -8.72 21.86
C LEU A 375 -3.40 -8.89 20.69
N HIS A 376 -4.33 -7.93 20.54
CA HIS A 376 -5.28 -7.90 19.42
C HIS A 376 -4.56 -7.84 18.06
N ARG A 377 -3.52 -7.01 17.93
CA ARG A 377 -2.77 -6.80 16.68
C ARG A 377 -1.97 -8.04 16.37
N ARG A 378 -1.25 -8.54 17.38
CA ARG A 378 -0.51 -9.81 17.26
C ARG A 378 -1.43 -10.93 16.78
N GLU A 379 -2.61 -11.07 17.38
CA GLU A 379 -3.52 -12.17 17.06
C GLU A 379 -4.10 -12.04 15.65
N TYR A 380 -4.56 -10.85 15.25
CA TYR A 380 -5.06 -10.62 13.90
C TYR A 380 -3.99 -10.88 12.82
N VAL A 381 -2.77 -10.37 13.00
CA VAL A 381 -1.66 -10.62 12.06
C VAL A 381 -1.28 -12.10 12.04
N ARG A 382 -1.25 -12.78 13.19
CA ARG A 382 -0.99 -14.24 13.25
C ARG A 382 -2.02 -15.04 12.46
N GLN A 383 -3.30 -14.66 12.53
CA GLN A 383 -4.36 -15.31 11.75
C GLN A 383 -4.21 -15.04 10.25
N CYS A 384 -3.92 -13.80 9.85
CA CYS A 384 -3.65 -13.46 8.45
C CYS A 384 -2.45 -14.23 7.89
N LEU A 385 -1.35 -14.32 8.63
CA LEU A 385 -0.19 -15.14 8.23
C LEU A 385 -0.51 -16.64 8.14
N GLY A 386 -1.45 -17.13 8.94
CA GLY A 386 -1.97 -18.50 8.84
C GLY A 386 -2.68 -18.75 7.51
N GLU A 387 -3.56 -17.82 7.11
CA GLU A 387 -4.28 -17.86 5.83
C GLU A 387 -3.33 -17.63 4.63
N LEU A 388 -2.31 -16.77 4.78
CA LEU A 388 -1.28 -16.60 3.77
C LEU A 388 -0.46 -17.88 3.56
N HIS A 389 -0.06 -18.53 4.66
CA HIS A 389 0.63 -19.82 4.60
C HIS A 389 -0.24 -20.88 3.91
N ARG A 390 -1.56 -20.89 4.18
CA ARG A 390 -2.50 -21.76 3.48
C ARG A 390 -2.52 -21.48 1.97
N ALA A 391 -2.55 -20.20 1.56
CA ALA A 391 -2.56 -19.84 0.13
C ALA A 391 -1.26 -20.27 -0.57
N ILE A 392 -0.11 -20.10 0.09
CA ILE A 392 1.18 -20.59 -0.39
C ILE A 392 1.16 -22.12 -0.53
N GLY A 393 0.60 -22.84 0.46
CA GLY A 393 0.44 -24.29 0.43
C GLY A 393 -0.41 -24.78 -0.74
N ASP A 394 -1.40 -23.98 -1.14
CA ASP A 394 -2.27 -24.24 -2.30
C ASP A 394 -1.68 -23.71 -3.63
N GLY A 395 -0.43 -23.23 -3.62
CA GLY A 395 0.31 -22.86 -4.83
C GLY A 395 0.27 -21.39 -5.22
N ALA A 396 -0.27 -20.50 -4.40
CA ALA A 396 -0.15 -19.06 -4.65
C ALA A 396 1.34 -18.63 -4.56
N PRO A 397 1.90 -17.94 -5.58
CA PRO A 397 3.33 -17.64 -5.64
C PRO A 397 3.67 -16.39 -4.81
N VAL A 398 3.43 -16.46 -3.50
CA VAL A 398 3.71 -15.36 -2.57
C VAL A 398 5.16 -15.44 -2.09
N ASP A 399 5.95 -14.42 -2.41
CA ASP A 399 7.39 -14.36 -2.16
C ASP A 399 7.77 -13.45 -0.98
N GLY A 400 6.81 -12.74 -0.38
CA GLY A 400 7.07 -11.91 0.78
C GLY A 400 5.85 -11.23 1.39
N TYR A 401 6.09 -10.65 2.56
CA TYR A 401 5.08 -9.99 3.40
C TYR A 401 5.69 -8.76 4.08
N PHE A 402 4.99 -7.64 3.98
CA PHE A 402 5.33 -6.37 4.59
C PHE A 402 4.23 -5.96 5.55
N LEU A 403 4.59 -5.89 6.83
CA LEU A 403 3.67 -5.48 7.88
C LEU A 403 3.41 -3.96 7.79
N TRP A 404 2.13 -3.58 7.74
CA TRP A 404 1.70 -2.20 7.95
C TRP A 404 1.37 -1.98 9.43
N SER A 405 2.14 -1.21 10.19
CA SER A 405 3.34 -0.46 9.78
C SER A 405 4.51 -0.68 10.74
N LEU A 406 5.69 -0.19 10.37
CA LEU A 406 6.85 -0.18 11.27
C LEU A 406 6.51 0.51 12.60
N MET A 407 5.92 1.71 12.54
CA MET A 407 5.64 2.54 13.70
C MET A 407 4.31 3.28 13.57
N ASP A 408 3.74 3.65 14.71
CA ASP A 408 2.58 4.53 14.76
C ASP A 408 2.90 5.82 14.03
N ASN A 409 1.96 6.26 13.20
CA ASN A 409 2.16 7.32 12.23
C ASN A 409 0.87 8.11 12.01
N PHE A 410 0.90 9.10 11.11
CA PHE A 410 -0.28 9.86 10.71
C PHE A 410 -1.19 8.99 9.82
N GLU A 411 -2.30 8.51 10.36
CA GLU A 411 -3.28 7.65 9.67
C GLU A 411 -4.32 8.49 8.94
N TRP A 412 -3.87 9.31 7.98
CA TRP A 412 -4.72 10.04 7.07
C TRP A 412 -5.79 10.89 7.78
N GLN A 413 -7.09 10.66 7.54
CA GLN A 413 -8.18 11.40 8.17
C GLN A 413 -8.34 11.09 9.65
N ASP A 414 -7.86 9.92 10.10
CA ASP A 414 -7.90 9.53 11.50
C ASP A 414 -6.77 10.21 12.33
N GLY A 415 -5.90 10.99 11.69
CA GLY A 415 -4.82 11.72 12.35
C GLY A 415 -3.88 10.77 13.09
N TYR A 416 -3.55 11.10 14.34
CA TYR A 416 -2.66 10.28 15.18
C TYR A 416 -3.40 9.32 16.13
N ALA A 417 -4.74 9.24 16.04
CA ALA A 417 -5.54 8.41 16.92
C ALA A 417 -5.35 6.91 16.63
N ARG A 418 -5.45 6.51 15.36
CA ARG A 418 -5.34 5.11 14.95
C ARG A 418 -3.88 4.70 14.82
N ARG A 419 -3.46 3.76 15.66
CA ARG A 419 -2.08 3.29 15.72
C ARG A 419 -1.97 1.97 14.97
N PHE A 420 -1.29 1.95 13.82
CA PHE A 420 -1.02 0.71 13.05
C PHE A 420 0.35 0.08 13.37
N GLY A 421 1.23 0.82 14.03
CA GLY A 421 2.62 0.42 14.19
C GLY A 421 2.80 -0.79 15.09
N ILE A 422 3.78 -1.63 14.77
CA ILE A 422 4.35 -2.58 15.73
C ILE A 422 5.34 -1.92 16.70
N VAL A 423 5.73 -0.67 16.40
CA VAL A 423 6.48 0.21 17.30
C VAL A 423 5.58 1.38 17.71
N TYR A 424 5.37 1.54 19.01
CA TYR A 424 4.67 2.70 19.55
C TYR A 424 5.50 3.97 19.32
N ASN A 425 4.86 5.02 18.81
CA ASN A 425 5.46 6.36 18.75
C ASN A 425 4.73 7.28 19.72
N ASP A 426 5.47 7.76 20.72
CA ASP A 426 5.03 8.89 21.52
C ASP A 426 5.18 10.15 20.67
N PHE A 427 4.08 10.70 20.15
CA PHE A 427 4.12 11.85 19.24
C PHE A 427 4.61 13.15 19.92
N ALA A 428 4.52 13.26 21.25
CA ALA A 428 5.00 14.43 21.98
C ALA A 428 6.52 14.41 22.12
N THR A 429 7.12 13.24 22.37
CA THR A 429 8.58 13.10 22.59
C THR A 429 9.34 12.50 21.41
N GLN A 430 8.61 11.96 20.43
CA GLN A 430 9.09 11.15 19.31
C GLN A 430 9.83 9.87 19.75
N LYS A 431 9.56 9.38 20.97
CA LYS A 431 10.16 8.16 21.51
C LYS A 431 9.50 6.92 20.88
N ARG A 432 10.34 6.01 20.35
CA ARG A 432 9.93 4.71 19.81
C ARG A 432 10.02 3.62 20.87
N THR A 433 8.94 2.85 21.05
CA THR A 433 8.88 1.70 21.97
C THR A 433 8.33 0.47 21.24
N PRO A 434 9.13 -0.59 20.99
CA PRO A 434 8.62 -1.81 20.37
C PRO A 434 7.49 -2.44 21.18
N LYS A 435 6.36 -2.69 20.53
CA LYS A 435 5.19 -3.35 21.14
C LYS A 435 5.43 -4.87 21.24
N LEU A 436 4.52 -5.57 21.89
CA LEU A 436 4.56 -7.04 21.97
C LEU A 436 4.55 -7.67 20.55
N SER A 437 3.71 -7.14 19.66
CA SER A 437 3.64 -7.57 18.26
C SER A 437 4.98 -7.44 17.51
N ALA A 438 5.78 -6.39 17.77
CA ALA A 438 7.11 -6.26 17.16
C ALA A 438 8.06 -7.38 17.58
N ARG A 439 8.06 -7.74 18.86
CA ARG A 439 8.92 -8.82 19.38
C ARG A 439 8.49 -10.18 18.83
N TRP A 440 7.18 -10.43 18.78
CA TRP A 440 6.64 -11.65 18.17
C TRP A 440 6.97 -11.73 16.68
N TYR A 441 6.78 -10.64 15.93
CA TYR A 441 7.06 -10.61 14.50
C TYR A 441 8.56 -10.75 14.21
N ALA A 442 9.44 -10.19 15.05
CA ALA A 442 10.88 -10.41 14.97
C ALA A 442 11.26 -11.90 15.04
N GLU A 443 10.63 -12.67 15.94
CA GLU A 443 10.86 -14.12 16.02
C GLU A 443 10.25 -14.88 14.84
N VAL A 444 9.11 -14.45 14.29
CA VAL A 444 8.56 -15.02 13.04
C VAL A 444 9.53 -14.83 11.88
N MET A 445 10.07 -13.62 11.69
CA MET A 445 11.05 -13.32 10.63
C MET A 445 12.33 -14.13 10.81
N LYS A 446 12.84 -14.20 12.04
CA LYS A 446 14.08 -14.91 12.39
C LYS A 446 13.97 -16.41 12.18
N THR A 447 12.83 -17.00 12.53
CA THR A 447 12.59 -18.45 12.41
C THR A 447 11.99 -18.86 11.07
N ASN A 448 11.59 -17.88 10.25
CA ASN A 448 10.85 -18.08 9.01
C ASN A 448 9.60 -18.97 9.18
N ARG A 449 8.95 -18.88 10.34
CA ARG A 449 7.85 -19.76 10.75
C ARG A 449 6.79 -18.98 11.50
N LEU A 450 5.53 -19.34 11.30
CA LEU A 450 4.43 -18.87 12.12
C LEU A 450 4.45 -19.55 13.51
N LEU A 451 4.60 -18.73 14.55
CA LEU A 451 4.68 -19.13 15.96
C LEU A 451 3.31 -19.27 16.61
#